data_AF-A0A950BPN1-F1
#
_entry.id   AF-A0A950BPN1-F1
#
_cell.length_a   1.000
_cell.length_b   1.000
_cell.length_c   1.000
_cell.angle_alpha   90.00
_cell.angle_beta   90.00
_cell.angle_gamma   90.00
#
_symmetry.space_group_name_H-M   'P 1'
#
loop_
_entity.id
_entity.type
_entity.pdbx_description
1 polymer ?
#
loop_
_entity_poly.entity_id
_entity_poly.type
_entity_poly.pdbx_seq_one_letter_code
_entity_poly.pdbx_strand_id
1 'polypeptide(L)'
;MNVSPEATALVNGYVDRVRAALPLAPSTRLAVTDRLYHDIMHACWAAAQSAGASTIDADVARTHLETLGTPEACANSLATAYRGGNWQWPGDYFADQWRSGRFGERAEEFARAAAEKGEQVASIT
;
A
#
# COMPACT_ATOMS: atom_id res chain seq x y z
N MET A 1 0.52 11.41 -7.18
CA MET A 1 0.37 10.14 -7.92
C MET A 1 -0.84 10.28 -8.82
N ASN A 2 -0.62 10.40 -10.13
CA ASN A 2 -1.70 10.43 -11.12
C ASN A 2 -1.85 9.04 -11.73
N VAL A 3 -3.09 8.64 -12.02
CA VAL A 3 -3.42 7.29 -12.53
C VAL A 3 -4.41 7.47 -13.67
N SER A 4 -4.18 6.81 -14.81
CA SER A 4 -5.12 6.88 -15.91
C SER A 4 -6.43 6.13 -15.57
N PRO A 5 -7.57 6.52 -16.18
CA PRO A 5 -8.83 5.79 -15.99
C PRO A 5 -8.73 4.31 -16.41
N GLU A 6 -7.97 4.03 -17.48
CA GLU A 6 -7.74 2.69 -17.99
C GLU A 6 -6.91 1.84 -17.03
N ALA A 7 -5.82 2.39 -16.47
CA ALA A 7 -5.03 1.74 -15.44
C ALA A 7 -5.87 1.42 -14.20
N THR A 8 -6.72 2.37 -13.80
CA THR A 8 -7.65 2.20 -12.67
C THR A 8 -8.60 1.03 -12.92
N ALA A 9 -9.20 0.95 -14.11
CA ALA A 9 -10.11 -0.14 -14.47
C ALA A 9 -9.41 -1.51 -14.48
N LEU A 10 -8.18 -1.59 -15.00
CA LEU A 10 -7.38 -2.81 -15.01
C LEU A 10 -7.07 -3.31 -13.60
N VAL A 11 -6.57 -2.42 -12.74
CA VAL A 11 -6.20 -2.76 -11.35
C VAL A 11 -7.44 -3.18 -10.56
N ASN A 12 -8.54 -2.43 -10.63
CA ASN A 12 -9.77 -2.78 -9.94
C ASN A 12 -10.32 -4.13 -10.41
N GLY A 13 -10.37 -4.34 -11.73
CA GLY A 13 -10.84 -5.61 -12.29
C GLY A 13 -9.96 -6.81 -11.92
N TYR A 14 -8.66 -6.60 -11.71
CA TYR A 14 -7.77 -7.64 -11.19
C TYR A 14 -8.03 -7.92 -9.70
N VAL A 15 -8.04 -6.87 -8.87
CA VAL A 15 -8.25 -6.97 -7.41
C VAL A 15 -9.61 -7.59 -7.09
N ASP A 16 -10.67 -7.24 -7.81
CA ASP A 16 -11.99 -7.84 -7.63
C ASP A 16 -12.01 -9.34 -7.94
N ARG A 17 -11.28 -9.78 -8.99
CA ARG A 17 -11.14 -11.20 -9.31
C ARG A 17 -10.33 -11.95 -8.25
N VAL A 18 -9.26 -11.34 -7.72
CA VAL A 18 -8.51 -11.89 -6.58
C VAL A 18 -9.42 -12.00 -5.36
N ARG A 19 -10.21 -10.96 -5.07
CA ARG A 19 -11.18 -10.97 -3.95
C ARG A 19 -12.17 -12.11 -4.06
N ALA A 20 -12.70 -12.36 -5.26
CA ALA A 20 -13.63 -13.46 -5.51
C ALA A 20 -12.96 -14.83 -5.30
N ALA A 21 -11.71 -14.98 -5.74
CA ALA A 21 -10.96 -16.23 -5.67
C ALA A 21 -10.34 -16.53 -4.29
N LEU A 22 -10.23 -15.54 -3.39
CA LEU A 22 -9.59 -15.72 -2.08
C LEU A 22 -10.31 -16.75 -1.18
N PRO A 23 -9.63 -17.84 -0.78
CA PRO A 23 -10.20 -18.87 0.10
C PRO A 23 -10.10 -18.46 1.59
N LEU A 24 -10.62 -17.28 1.92
CA LEU A 24 -10.65 -16.69 3.27
C LEU A 24 -12.07 -16.28 3.67
N ALA A 25 -12.27 -15.87 4.93
CA ALA A 25 -13.54 -15.31 5.38
C ALA A 25 -13.81 -13.94 4.71
N PRO A 26 -15.08 -13.56 4.44
CA PRO A 26 -15.40 -12.31 3.72
C PRO A 26 -14.76 -11.05 4.31
N SER A 27 -14.73 -10.92 5.64
CA SER A 27 -14.07 -9.79 6.33
C SER A 27 -12.56 -9.74 6.06
N THR A 28 -11.89 -10.89 6.09
CA THR A 28 -10.46 -11.01 5.80
C THR A 28 -10.15 -10.73 4.33
N ARG A 29 -11.01 -11.16 3.40
CA ARG A 29 -10.83 -10.91 1.97
C ARG A 29 -10.69 -9.43 1.67
N LEU A 30 -11.59 -8.61 2.23
CA LEU A 30 -11.59 -7.16 2.02
C LEU A 30 -10.24 -6.56 2.42
N ALA A 31 -9.77 -6.86 3.63
CA ALA A 31 -8.49 -6.37 4.13
C ALA A 31 -7.32 -6.82 3.24
N VAL A 32 -7.28 -8.11 2.84
CA VAL A 32 -6.20 -8.64 1.98
C VAL A 32 -6.19 -7.87 0.64
N THR A 33 -7.37 -7.66 0.07
CA THR A 33 -7.50 -7.05 -1.26
C THR A 33 -7.23 -5.55 -1.25
N ASP A 34 -7.58 -4.85 -0.17
CA ASP A 34 -7.24 -3.45 0.03
C ASP A 34 -5.71 -3.27 0.11
N ARG A 35 -5.04 -4.13 0.88
CA ARG A 35 -3.59 -4.14 0.93
C ARG A 35 -2.95 -4.45 -0.43
N LEU A 36 -3.45 -5.47 -1.13
CA LEU A 36 -3.00 -5.81 -2.48
C LEU A 36 -3.14 -4.63 -3.44
N TYR A 37 -4.26 -3.91 -3.40
CA TYR A 37 -4.47 -2.71 -4.21
C TYR A 37 -3.39 -1.67 -3.93
N HIS A 38 -3.12 -1.37 -2.66
CA HIS A 38 -2.08 -0.43 -2.28
C HIS A 38 -0.67 -0.86 -2.73
N ASP A 39 -0.33 -2.14 -2.61
CA ASP A 39 0.96 -2.67 -3.02
C ASP A 39 1.12 -2.60 -4.56
N ILE A 40 0.07 -2.93 -5.33
CA ILE A 40 0.03 -2.76 -6.78
C ILE A 40 0.24 -1.29 -7.15
N MET A 41 -0.52 -0.37 -6.54
CA MET A 41 -0.43 1.05 -6.85
C MET A 41 0.96 1.63 -6.54
N HIS A 42 1.56 1.21 -5.42
CA HIS A 42 2.91 1.63 -5.06
C HIS A 42 3.96 1.10 -6.06
N ALA A 43 3.87 -0.18 -6.45
CA ALA A 43 4.79 -0.77 -7.42
C ALA A 43 4.65 -0.14 -8.81
N CYS A 44 3.42 0.07 -9.28
CA CYS A 44 3.14 0.78 -10.53
C CYS A 44 3.66 2.22 -10.50
N TRP A 45 3.52 2.92 -9.37
CA TRP A 45 4.05 4.27 -9.20
C TRP A 45 5.59 4.31 -9.25
N ALA A 46 6.25 3.35 -8.61
CA ALA A 46 7.70 3.22 -8.66
C ALA A 46 8.19 2.93 -10.09
N ALA A 47 7.50 2.03 -10.81
CA ALA A 47 7.80 1.72 -12.20
C ALA A 47 7.62 2.94 -13.12
N ALA A 48 6.49 3.65 -13.01
CA ALA A 48 6.24 4.87 -13.78
C ALA A 48 7.31 5.94 -13.54
N GLN A 49 7.69 6.18 -12.27
CA GLN A 49 8.76 7.13 -11.95
C GLN A 49 10.11 6.71 -12.52
N SER A 50 10.45 5.42 -12.47
CA SER A 50 11.70 4.92 -13.05
C SER A 50 11.79 5.11 -14.57
N ALA A 51 10.64 5.17 -15.24
CA ALA A 51 10.51 5.48 -16.66
C ALA A 51 10.40 6.99 -16.95
N GLY A 52 10.48 7.86 -15.93
CA GLY A 52 10.33 9.30 -16.07
C GLY A 52 8.89 9.79 -16.26
N ALA A 53 7.89 8.93 -16.05
CA ALA A 53 6.48 9.28 -16.15
C ALA A 53 5.92 9.80 -14.82
N SER A 54 5.01 10.78 -14.91
CA SER A 54 4.29 11.34 -13.76
C SER A 54 2.89 10.75 -13.56
N THR A 55 2.49 9.84 -14.44
CA THR A 55 1.18 9.18 -14.46
C THR A 55 1.37 7.68 -14.64
N ILE A 56 0.60 6.87 -13.90
CA ILE A 56 0.50 5.43 -14.13
C ILE A 56 -0.46 5.20 -15.29
N ASP A 57 0.07 4.72 -16.42
CA ASP A 57 -0.72 4.35 -17.58
C ASP A 57 -1.11 2.86 -17.58
N ALA A 58 -1.89 2.46 -18.59
CA ALA A 58 -2.39 1.10 -18.71
C ALA A 58 -1.27 0.06 -18.97
N ASP A 59 -0.18 0.46 -19.61
CA ASP A 59 0.91 -0.44 -19.97
C ASP A 59 1.78 -0.76 -18.74
N VAL A 60 2.07 0.25 -17.90
CA VAL A 60 2.70 0.05 -16.60
C VAL A 60 1.85 -0.87 -15.72
N ALA A 61 0.55 -0.62 -15.65
CA ALA A 61 -0.36 -1.45 -14.86
C ALA A 61 -0.40 -2.89 -15.39
N ARG A 62 -0.53 -3.11 -16.70
CA ARG A 62 -0.58 -4.45 -17.30
C ARG A 62 0.72 -5.23 -17.06
N THR A 63 1.85 -4.59 -17.30
CA THR A 63 3.17 -5.18 -17.08
C THR A 63 3.33 -5.63 -15.63
N HIS A 64 2.93 -4.79 -14.67
CA HIS A 64 3.00 -5.17 -13.26
C HIS A 64 2.03 -6.32 -12.92
N LEU A 65 0.78 -6.27 -13.39
CA LEU A 65 -0.20 -7.33 -13.13
C LEU A 65 0.24 -8.69 -13.70
N GLU A 66 0.92 -8.72 -14.85
CA GLU A 66 1.50 -9.95 -15.42
C GLU A 66 2.53 -10.59 -14.46
N THR A 67 3.30 -9.79 -13.73
CA THR A 67 4.26 -10.31 -12.72
C THR A 67 3.58 -10.98 -11.53
N LEU A 68 2.33 -10.61 -11.22
CA LEU A 68 1.54 -11.21 -10.14
C LEU A 68 0.87 -12.53 -10.57
N GLY A 69 0.87 -12.83 -11.87
CA GLY A 69 0.26 -14.02 -12.45
C GLY A 69 -1.27 -13.92 -12.55
N THR A 70 -1.94 -15.07 -12.53
CA THR A 70 -3.41 -15.09 -12.60
C THR A 70 -4.03 -14.67 -11.26
N PRO A 71 -5.24 -14.10 -11.25
CA PRO A 71 -5.94 -13.74 -10.02
C PRO A 71 -6.07 -14.90 -9.02
N GLU A 72 -6.29 -16.12 -9.49
CA GLU A 72 -6.41 -17.33 -8.66
C GLU A 72 -5.07 -17.72 -8.04
N ALA A 73 -3.97 -17.64 -8.79
CA ALA A 73 -2.63 -17.93 -8.29
C ALA A 73 -2.19 -16.89 -7.24
N CYS A 74 -2.50 -15.62 -7.50
CA CYS A 74 -2.28 -14.52 -6.56
C CYS A 74 -3.09 -14.73 -5.28
N ALA A 75 -4.40 -15.04 -5.40
CA ALA A 75 -5.27 -15.32 -4.26
C ALA A 75 -4.75 -16.48 -3.38
N ASN A 76 -4.30 -17.57 -3.99
CA ASN A 76 -3.72 -18.70 -3.25
C ASN A 76 -2.42 -18.33 -2.53
N SER A 77 -1.55 -17.55 -3.17
CA SER A 77 -0.32 -17.04 -2.56
C SER A 77 -0.62 -16.14 -1.36
N LEU A 78 -1.57 -15.21 -1.50
CA LEU A 78 -2.01 -14.32 -0.42
C LEU A 78 -2.65 -15.08 0.74
N ALA A 79 -3.51 -16.05 0.46
CA ALA A 79 -4.12 -16.88 1.50
C ALA A 79 -3.07 -17.73 2.24
N THR A 80 -2.04 -18.22 1.54
CA THR A 80 -0.93 -18.94 2.14
C THR A 80 -0.11 -18.03 3.05
N ALA A 81 0.23 -16.83 2.58
CA ALA A 81 0.98 -15.85 3.37
C ALA A 81 0.20 -15.38 4.61
N TYR A 82 -1.11 -15.17 4.47
CA TYR A 82 -2.01 -14.86 5.58
C TYR A 82 -2.00 -15.96 6.65
N ARG A 83 -2.19 -17.23 6.26
CA ARG A 83 -2.21 -18.36 7.20
C ARG A 83 -0.84 -18.62 7.84
N GLY A 84 0.24 -18.32 7.11
CA GLY A 84 1.61 -18.45 7.61
C GLY A 84 2.01 -17.39 8.63
N GLY A 85 1.16 -16.39 8.91
CA GLY A 85 1.47 -15.30 9.83
C GLY A 85 2.58 -14.36 9.33
N ASN A 86 3.08 -14.56 8.11
CA ASN A 86 4.10 -13.73 7.48
C ASN A 86 3.53 -12.42 6.93
N TRP A 87 2.20 -12.26 6.97
CA TRP A 87 1.52 -11.07 6.48
C TRP A 87 1.16 -10.15 7.65
N GLN A 88 1.96 -9.10 7.84
CA GLN A 88 1.67 -8.07 8.84
C GLN A 88 0.63 -7.09 8.30
N TRP A 89 -0.52 -7.04 8.96
CA TRP A 89 -1.59 -6.12 8.61
C TRP A 89 -1.21 -4.67 8.96
N PRO A 90 -1.66 -3.65 8.20
CA PRO A 90 -1.43 -2.26 8.55
C PRO A 90 -1.90 -1.91 9.98
N GLY A 91 -3.01 -2.50 10.42
CA GLY A 91 -3.51 -2.38 11.79
C GLY A 91 -2.63 -3.09 12.83
N ASP A 92 -2.03 -4.23 12.50
CA ASP A 92 -1.08 -4.93 13.37
C ASP A 92 0.26 -4.21 13.43
N TYR A 93 0.71 -3.62 12.32
CA TYR A 93 1.87 -2.73 12.28
C TYR A 93 1.62 -1.48 13.14
N PHE A 94 0.45 -0.84 13.02
CA PHE A 94 0.09 0.30 13.88
C PHE A 94 0.00 -0.11 15.36
N ALA A 95 -0.63 -1.25 15.65
CA ALA A 95 -0.75 -1.77 17.01
C ALA A 95 0.61 -2.21 17.58
N ASP A 96 1.54 -2.68 16.74
CA ASP A 96 2.92 -3.01 17.10
C ASP A 96 3.76 -1.74 17.31
N GLN A 97 3.65 -0.74 16.45
CA GLN A 97 4.28 0.58 16.63
C GLN A 97 3.77 1.30 17.88
N TRP A 98 2.48 1.18 18.19
CA TRP A 98 1.87 1.67 19.43
C TRP A 98 2.39 0.91 20.66
N ARG A 99 2.38 -0.43 20.62
CA ARG A 99 2.88 -1.29 21.71
C ARG A 99 4.38 -1.17 21.94
N SER A 100 5.16 -0.92 20.89
CA SER A 100 6.62 -0.75 20.95
C SER A 100 7.05 0.67 21.35
N GLY A 101 6.12 1.60 21.63
CA GLY A 101 6.42 2.94 22.13
C GLY A 101 7.00 3.91 21.08
N ARG A 102 7.31 3.44 19.87
CA ARG A 102 7.89 4.22 18.76
C ARG A 102 6.99 5.34 18.23
N PHE A 103 5.70 5.30 18.56
CA PHE A 103 4.78 6.41 18.30
C PHE A 103 5.05 7.63 19.19
N GLY A 104 5.48 7.40 20.43
CA GLY A 104 5.89 8.47 21.35
C GLY A 104 7.16 9.17 20.88
N GLU A 105 8.18 8.40 20.47
CA GLU A 105 9.43 8.95 19.91
C GLU A 105 9.17 9.82 18.67
N ARG A 106 8.31 9.37 17.74
CA ARG A 106 7.95 10.18 16.57
C ARG A 106 7.12 11.42 16.90
N ALA A 107 6.27 11.36 17.92
CA ALA A 107 5.52 12.51 18.40
C ALA A 107 6.44 13.53 19.08
N GLU A 108 7.44 13.08 19.82
CA GLU A 108 8.48 13.93 20.42
C GLU A 108 9.39 14.55 19.35
N GLU A 109 9.80 13.81 18.33
CA GLU A 109 10.54 14.34 17.17
C GLU A 109 9.72 15.38 16.41
N PHE A 110 8.42 15.14 16.20
CA PHE A 110 7.52 16.11 15.57
C PHE A 110 7.36 17.36 16.43
N ALA A 111 7.17 17.21 17.75
CA ALA A 111 7.06 18.34 18.68
C ALA A 111 8.36 19.16 18.72
N ARG A 112 9.52 18.51 18.66
CA ARG A 112 10.83 19.16 18.59
C ARG A 112 11.03 19.92 17.27
N ALA A 113 10.71 19.30 16.14
CA ALA A 113 10.77 19.95 14.83
C ALA A 113 9.78 21.12 14.70
N ALA A 114 8.61 21.01 15.34
CA ALA A 114 7.62 22.09 15.39
C ALA A 114 8.08 23.24 16.29
N ALA A 115 8.74 22.95 17.42
CA ALA A 115 9.33 23.95 18.31
C ALA A 115 10.48 24.71 17.62
N GLU A 116 11.40 24.00 16.96
CA GLU A 116 12.52 24.60 16.22
C GLU A 116 12.02 25.51 15.08
N LYS A 117 10.96 25.11 14.36
CA LYS A 117 10.34 25.95 13.34
C LYS A 117 9.57 27.14 13.94
N GLY A 118 8.95 26.98 15.10
CA GLY A 118 8.28 28.06 15.81
C GLY A 118 9.24 29.15 16.30
N GLU A 119 10.39 28.75 16.85
CA GLU A 119 11.45 29.68 17.26
C GLU A 119 12.07 30.42 16.06
N GLN A 120 12.27 29.75 14.92
CA GLN A 120 12.73 30.40 13.69
C GLN A 120 11.78 31.51 13.22
N VAL A 121 10.46 31.28 13.24
CA VAL A 121 9.48 32.29 12.82
C VAL A 121 9.41 33.46 13.81
N ALA A 122 9.54 33.20 15.11
CA ALA A 122 9.56 34.25 16.14
C ALA A 122 10.82 35.14 16.07
N SER A 123 11.95 34.61 15.62
CA SER A 123 13.21 35.38 15.47
C SER A 123 13.27 36.29 14.23
N ILE A 124 12.34 36.13 13.30
CA ILE A 124 12.24 36.90 12.04
C ILE A 124 11.23 38.05 12.16
N THR A 125 10.56 38.20 13.32
CA THR A 125 9.60 39.29 13.62
C THR A 125 10.23 40.31 14.56
#